data_AF-A0A2N9PAE2-F1
#
_entry.id   AF-A0A2N9PAE2-F1
#
_cell.length_a   1.000
_cell.length_b   1.000
_cell.length_c   1.000
_cell.angle_alpha   90.00
_cell.angle_beta   90.00
_cell.angle_gamma   90.00
#
_symmetry.space_group_name_H-M   'P 1'
#
loop_
_entity.id
_entity.type
_entity.pdbx_description
1 polymer ?
#
loop_
_entity_poly.entity_id
_entity_poly.type
_entity_poly.pdbx_seq_one_letter_code
_entity_poly.pdbx_strand_id
1 'polypeptide(L)'
;MVKEKEMYTKLKKLFILLFVLVLAGCKHTNEKHDKMTQENFSYGVGVTSPTEYPTEVHIGYLLDQNKKLICGMPRSGTNGGGWTYKGKQGGMGGNAIPYYLNLTYVAYAEKKFYTVEAALPADKILAEFKKGFLIESNQKEIIDGQEHYKMEPSTYDVLTVGAAPGGCIVVWLSGNHHRTEICRLQAKEVFVDRNDFYDNPHQRTQQGFFDTMYDIAVPDSIKTEIKQKGIPYGLWDQYREKYKYRFVLKSYDEKDYLTGYYIINYNGESNFIAYNPQEVAQYEKSSIPYNANLYFKKYFTEIVFNDREMLQVFGKLKAKYPEKPLEVVIKPTFMYDDMKILVKCATEEIPLTKYKVVGVWGG
;
A
#
# COMPACT_ATOMS: atom_id res chain seq x y z
N MET A 1 79.61 -15.86 -8.49
CA MET A 1 78.91 -17.05 -9.04
C MET A 1 77.84 -17.65 -8.13
N VAL A 2 78.08 -17.92 -6.83
CA VAL A 2 77.05 -18.56 -5.96
C VAL A 2 75.90 -17.62 -5.60
N LYS A 3 76.18 -16.36 -5.22
CA LYS A 3 75.14 -15.35 -4.90
C LYS A 3 74.25 -14.97 -6.09
N GLU A 4 74.80 -14.98 -7.31
CA GLU A 4 74.03 -14.69 -8.54
C GLU A 4 73.04 -15.81 -8.87
N LYS A 5 73.44 -17.09 -8.73
CA LYS A 5 72.53 -18.22 -8.94
C LYS A 5 71.39 -18.24 -7.92
N GLU A 6 71.65 -17.86 -6.67
CA GLU A 6 70.62 -17.76 -5.64
C GLU A 6 69.63 -16.63 -5.91
N MET A 7 70.12 -15.47 -6.36
CA MET A 7 69.28 -14.33 -6.75
C MET A 7 68.43 -14.67 -7.98
N TYR A 8 69.00 -15.35 -8.99
CA TYR A 8 68.26 -15.80 -10.18
C TYR A 8 67.20 -16.86 -9.84
N THR A 9 67.46 -17.71 -8.85
CA THR A 9 66.51 -18.73 -8.39
C THR A 9 65.37 -18.10 -7.58
N LYS A 10 65.66 -17.08 -6.77
CA LYS A 10 64.62 -16.28 -6.07
C LYS A 10 63.80 -15.43 -7.04
N LEU A 11 64.42 -14.84 -8.07
CA LEU A 11 63.72 -14.06 -9.09
C LEU A 11 62.84 -14.93 -9.99
N LYS A 12 63.28 -16.15 -10.35
CA LYS A 12 62.43 -17.15 -11.05
C LYS A 12 61.25 -17.61 -10.19
N LYS A 13 61.45 -17.86 -8.89
CA LYS A 13 60.35 -18.20 -7.98
C LYS A 13 59.37 -17.04 -7.81
N LEU A 14 59.85 -15.80 -7.78
CA LEU A 14 58.99 -14.60 -7.73
C LEU A 14 58.20 -14.39 -9.02
N PHE A 15 58.81 -14.63 -10.20
CA PHE A 15 58.11 -14.56 -11.49
C PHE A 15 57.08 -15.69 -11.68
N ILE A 16 57.35 -16.90 -11.18
CA ILE A 16 56.38 -18.01 -11.20
C ILE A 16 55.22 -17.73 -10.22
N LEU A 17 55.49 -17.10 -9.07
CA LEU A 17 54.43 -16.69 -8.14
C LEU A 17 53.55 -15.56 -8.73
N LEU A 18 54.15 -14.64 -9.50
CA LEU A 18 53.42 -13.58 -10.22
C LEU A 18 52.64 -14.08 -11.44
N PHE A 19 53.01 -15.20 -12.06
CA PHE A 19 52.26 -15.79 -13.18
C PHE A 19 51.10 -16.70 -12.73
N VAL A 20 51.16 -17.27 -11.52
CA VAL A 20 50.05 -18.06 -10.94
C VAL A 20 48.94 -17.15 -10.38
N LEU A 21 49.24 -15.89 -10.04
CA LEU A 21 48.25 -14.91 -9.58
C LEU A 21 47.42 -14.26 -10.70
N VAL A 22 47.74 -14.48 -11.98
CA VAL A 22 47.02 -13.91 -13.14
C VAL A 22 46.12 -14.94 -13.85
N LEU A 23 46.09 -16.19 -13.38
CA LEU A 23 45.17 -17.24 -13.88
C LEU A 23 44.09 -17.67 -12.88
N ALA A 24 43.94 -16.95 -11.76
CA ALA A 24 42.70 -16.93 -10.99
C ALA A 24 41.67 -15.94 -11.60
N GLY A 25 41.62 -15.87 -12.93
CA GLY A 25 40.49 -15.37 -13.69
C GLY A 25 39.42 -16.44 -13.82
N CYS A 26 39.00 -17.05 -12.70
CA CYS A 26 37.71 -17.71 -12.68
C CYS A 26 36.68 -16.60 -12.86
N LYS A 27 35.82 -16.74 -13.87
CA LYS A 27 34.49 -16.12 -13.84
C LYS A 27 33.90 -16.49 -12.47
N HIS A 28 33.98 -15.59 -11.50
CA HIS A 28 33.02 -15.54 -10.43
C HIS A 28 31.72 -15.03 -11.08
N THR A 29 31.08 -15.93 -11.84
CA THR A 29 29.63 -15.99 -11.77
C THR A 29 29.36 -16.24 -10.28
N ASN A 30 28.99 -15.18 -9.57
CA ASN A 30 28.50 -15.31 -8.21
C ASN A 30 27.28 -16.24 -8.28
N GLU A 31 27.50 -17.54 -8.06
CA GLU A 31 26.46 -18.57 -7.95
C GLU A 31 25.54 -18.36 -6.72
N LYS A 32 25.70 -17.23 -6.02
CA LYS A 32 24.76 -16.73 -5.01
C LYS A 32 23.78 -15.69 -5.54
N HIS A 33 23.89 -15.24 -6.80
CA HIS A 33 22.84 -14.45 -7.47
C HIS A 33 21.89 -15.32 -8.33
N ASP A 34 22.30 -16.54 -8.70
CA ASP A 34 21.48 -17.49 -9.49
C ASP A 34 20.75 -18.55 -8.64
N LYS A 35 20.54 -18.26 -7.35
CA LYS A 35 19.57 -18.96 -6.50
C LYS A 35 18.40 -18.06 -6.09
N MET A 36 17.96 -17.19 -6.99
CA MET A 36 16.52 -16.91 -7.10
C MET A 36 15.90 -18.03 -7.94
N THR A 37 15.80 -19.23 -7.36
CA THR A 37 14.85 -20.21 -7.91
C THR A 37 13.47 -19.58 -7.80
N GLN A 38 12.95 -19.18 -8.97
CA GLN A 38 11.61 -18.68 -9.23
C GLN A 38 10.56 -19.37 -8.35
N GLU A 39 10.12 -18.69 -7.31
CA GLU A 39 8.74 -18.82 -6.87
C GLU A 39 7.95 -17.95 -7.86
N ASN A 40 7.22 -18.60 -8.77
CA ASN A 40 6.45 -17.92 -9.81
C ASN A 40 5.26 -17.20 -9.17
N PHE A 41 5.46 -15.95 -8.73
CA PHE A 41 4.38 -15.10 -8.25
C PHE A 41 3.68 -14.47 -9.44
N SER A 42 2.52 -15.01 -9.82
CA SER A 42 1.67 -14.40 -10.85
C SER A 42 0.89 -13.25 -10.24
N TYR A 43 1.09 -12.02 -10.74
CA TYR A 43 0.35 -10.85 -10.26
C TYR A 43 -0.17 -9.96 -11.39
N GLY A 44 -1.33 -9.34 -11.17
CA GLY A 44 -1.87 -8.27 -12.01
C GLY A 44 -1.25 -6.91 -11.68
N VAL A 45 -1.33 -5.97 -12.62
CA VAL A 45 -0.89 -4.58 -12.41
C VAL A 45 -2.08 -3.64 -12.55
N GLY A 46 -2.33 -2.86 -11.50
CA GLY A 46 -3.40 -1.88 -11.44
C GLY A 46 -2.88 -0.47 -11.19
N VAL A 47 -3.61 0.52 -11.70
CA VAL A 47 -3.43 1.93 -11.31
C VAL A 47 -4.69 2.40 -10.60
N THR A 48 -4.53 3.13 -9.51
CA THR A 48 -5.65 3.70 -8.75
C THR A 48 -5.37 5.15 -8.38
N SER A 49 -6.40 5.85 -7.91
CA SER A 49 -6.29 7.21 -7.37
C SER A 49 -7.42 7.47 -6.38
N PRO A 50 -7.31 8.54 -5.57
CA PRO A 50 -8.37 8.93 -4.65
C PRO A 50 -9.65 9.23 -5.43
N THR A 51 -10.80 8.78 -4.92
CA THR A 51 -12.10 9.02 -5.57
C THR A 51 -12.39 10.51 -5.69
N GLU A 52 -11.98 11.27 -4.68
CA GLU A 52 -12.11 12.71 -4.55
C GLU A 52 -11.19 13.46 -5.51
N TYR A 53 -10.07 12.85 -5.89
CA TYR A 53 -9.04 13.46 -6.74
C TYR A 53 -8.66 12.53 -7.90
N PRO A 54 -9.55 12.33 -8.88
CA PRO A 54 -9.31 11.40 -9.96
C PRO A 54 -8.09 11.76 -10.81
N THR A 55 -7.41 10.73 -11.27
CA THR A 55 -6.28 10.84 -12.21
C THR A 55 -6.52 9.97 -13.43
N GLU A 56 -5.80 10.22 -14.51
CA GLU A 56 -5.82 9.33 -15.68
C GLU A 56 -4.41 9.09 -16.19
N VAL A 57 -4.10 7.83 -16.49
CA VAL A 57 -2.81 7.43 -17.04
C VAL A 57 -2.68 7.98 -18.46
N HIS A 58 -1.55 8.61 -18.75
CA HIS A 58 -1.14 8.86 -20.13
C HIS A 58 -0.41 7.64 -20.67
N ILE A 59 0.68 7.25 -20.01
CA ILE A 59 1.49 6.08 -20.31
C ILE A 59 2.25 5.65 -19.05
N GLY A 60 2.38 4.35 -18.83
CA GLY A 60 3.27 3.81 -17.80
C GLY A 60 3.73 2.39 -18.13
N TYR A 61 4.74 1.93 -17.42
CA TYR A 61 5.25 0.56 -17.54
C TYR A 61 6.14 0.18 -16.36
N LEU A 62 6.24 -1.13 -16.14
CA LEU A 62 7.19 -1.75 -15.21
C LEU A 62 8.31 -2.43 -16.00
N LEU A 63 9.54 -2.31 -15.50
CA LEU A 63 10.71 -2.98 -16.08
C LEU A 63 11.40 -3.89 -15.06
N ASP A 64 12.05 -4.93 -15.56
CA ASP A 64 12.93 -5.81 -14.76
C ASP A 64 14.31 -5.18 -14.51
N GLN A 65 15.18 -5.91 -13.79
CA GLN A 65 16.55 -5.49 -13.50
C GLN A 65 17.38 -5.16 -14.74
N ASN A 66 17.08 -5.80 -15.88
CA ASN A 66 17.75 -5.64 -17.17
C ASN A 66 17.05 -4.61 -18.07
N LYS A 67 16.12 -3.81 -17.54
CA LYS A 67 15.32 -2.82 -18.26
C LYS A 67 14.41 -3.43 -19.34
N LYS A 68 14.10 -4.72 -19.25
CA LYS A 68 13.10 -5.35 -20.13
C LYS A 68 11.70 -5.07 -19.61
N LEU A 69 10.78 -4.83 -20.53
CA LEU A 69 9.37 -4.59 -20.23
C LEU A 69 8.77 -5.81 -19.52
N ILE A 70 8.15 -5.57 -18.37
CA ILE A 70 7.33 -6.54 -17.64
C ILE A 70 5.87 -6.36 -18.02
N CYS A 71 5.34 -5.14 -17.81
CA CYS A 71 3.93 -4.85 -18.01
C CYS A 71 3.76 -3.38 -18.39
N GLY A 72 2.93 -3.11 -19.40
CA GLY A 72 2.46 -1.76 -19.71
C GLY A 72 1.28 -1.36 -18.82
N MET A 73 1.14 -0.05 -18.59
CA MET A 73 -0.03 0.59 -17.98
C MET A 73 -0.54 1.62 -18.99
N PRO A 74 -1.37 1.21 -19.97
CA PRO A 74 -1.90 2.14 -20.96
C PRO A 74 -2.99 3.03 -20.36
N ARG A 75 -3.37 4.07 -21.09
CA ARG A 75 -4.57 4.86 -20.78
C ARG A 75 -5.81 3.97 -20.86
N SER A 76 -6.54 3.85 -19.75
CA SER A 76 -7.76 3.03 -19.63
C SER A 76 -8.96 3.81 -19.08
N GLY A 77 -8.94 5.14 -19.26
CA GLY A 77 -9.93 6.07 -18.71
C GLY A 77 -9.59 6.53 -17.28
N THR A 78 -10.47 7.37 -16.74
CA THR A 78 -10.30 7.96 -15.41
C THR A 78 -10.24 6.91 -14.31
N ASN A 79 -9.20 7.00 -13.48
CA ASN A 79 -9.10 6.28 -12.24
C ASN A 79 -9.89 7.05 -11.17
N GLY A 80 -10.94 6.43 -10.63
CA GLY A 80 -11.78 7.01 -9.57
C GLY A 80 -12.33 5.95 -8.62
N GLY A 81 -11.75 4.74 -8.65
CA GLY A 81 -12.20 3.60 -7.84
C GLY A 81 -11.82 3.69 -6.35
N GLY A 82 -11.01 4.67 -5.99
CA GLY A 82 -10.64 4.97 -4.60
C GLY A 82 -9.23 4.51 -4.23
N TRP A 83 -8.62 5.28 -3.32
CA TRP A 83 -7.24 5.09 -2.85
C TRP A 83 -7.02 3.73 -2.19
N THR A 84 -8.06 3.18 -1.58
CA THR A 84 -8.07 1.90 -0.88
C THR A 84 -8.34 0.70 -1.80
N TYR A 85 -8.68 0.94 -3.07
CA TYR A 85 -9.00 -0.10 -4.05
C TYR A 85 -7.76 -0.49 -4.89
N LYS A 86 -7.73 -1.74 -5.37
CA LYS A 86 -6.61 -2.29 -6.16
C LYS A 86 -6.49 -1.67 -7.58
N GLY A 87 -7.48 -0.89 -8.00
CA GLY A 87 -7.57 -0.30 -9.33
C GLY A 87 -8.05 -1.29 -10.39
N LYS A 88 -8.37 -0.80 -11.60
CA LYS A 88 -8.62 -1.70 -12.73
C LYS A 88 -7.29 -2.32 -13.15
N GLN A 89 -7.23 -3.66 -13.23
CA GLN A 89 -6.05 -4.36 -13.70
C GLN A 89 -5.92 -4.19 -15.21
N GLY A 90 -4.94 -3.39 -15.63
CA GLY A 90 -4.70 -3.08 -17.05
C GLY A 90 -3.72 -4.03 -17.73
N GLY A 91 -3.04 -4.88 -16.95
CA GLY A 91 -2.09 -5.85 -17.47
C GLY A 91 -1.61 -6.85 -16.42
N MET A 92 -0.80 -7.81 -16.86
CA MET A 92 -0.22 -8.86 -16.01
C MET A 92 1.28 -8.64 -15.87
N GLY A 93 1.78 -8.71 -14.64
CA GLY A 93 3.20 -8.67 -14.33
C GLY A 93 3.94 -9.99 -14.62
N GLY A 94 3.20 -11.04 -14.94
CA GLY A 94 3.76 -12.39 -15.08
C GLY A 94 4.42 -12.81 -13.77
N ASN A 95 5.64 -13.35 -13.85
CA ASN A 95 6.41 -13.86 -12.71
C ASN A 95 7.69 -13.04 -12.41
N ALA A 96 7.85 -11.87 -13.03
CA ALA A 96 9.06 -11.06 -12.89
C ALA A 96 8.92 -10.09 -11.72
N ILE A 97 9.96 -9.94 -10.89
CA ILE A 97 9.97 -8.88 -9.87
C ILE A 97 10.31 -7.53 -10.54
N PRO A 98 9.49 -6.49 -10.37
CA PRO A 98 9.72 -5.21 -11.01
C PRO A 98 10.78 -4.41 -10.27
N TYR A 99 11.75 -3.90 -11.03
CA TYR A 99 12.85 -3.07 -10.53
C TYR A 99 12.66 -1.59 -10.83
N TYR A 100 11.85 -1.24 -11.83
CA TYR A 100 11.63 0.14 -12.22
C TYR A 100 10.17 0.41 -12.56
N LEU A 101 9.72 1.61 -12.20
CA LEU A 101 8.43 2.18 -12.56
C LEU A 101 8.65 3.42 -13.41
N ASN A 102 7.99 3.45 -14.57
CA ASN A 102 7.70 4.69 -15.30
C ASN A 102 6.19 4.91 -15.30
N LEU A 103 5.75 6.12 -14.96
CA LEU A 103 4.34 6.49 -15.07
C LEU A 103 4.20 7.99 -15.34
N THR A 104 3.50 8.32 -16.41
CA THR A 104 2.99 9.66 -16.70
C THR A 104 1.47 9.66 -16.58
N TYR A 105 0.92 10.64 -15.84
CA TYR A 105 -0.51 10.75 -15.59
C TYR A 105 -0.96 12.22 -15.51
N VAL A 106 -2.25 12.47 -15.73
CA VAL A 106 -2.89 13.76 -15.46
C VAL A 106 -3.61 13.72 -14.11
N ALA A 107 -3.43 14.76 -13.30
CA ALA A 107 -4.24 15.02 -12.11
C ALA A 107 -5.25 16.12 -12.43
N TYR A 108 -6.53 15.74 -12.58
CA TYR A 108 -7.55 16.67 -13.08
C TYR A 108 -7.81 17.83 -12.13
N ALA A 109 -7.82 17.58 -10.82
CA ALA A 109 -7.99 18.62 -9.79
C ALA A 109 -6.95 19.74 -9.89
N GLU A 110 -5.74 19.42 -10.37
CA GLU A 110 -4.63 20.38 -10.51
C GLU A 110 -4.49 20.93 -11.93
N LYS A 111 -5.11 20.28 -12.92
CA LYS A 111 -4.92 20.58 -14.34
C LYS A 111 -3.45 20.44 -14.75
N LYS A 112 -2.79 19.39 -14.28
CA LYS A 112 -1.34 19.14 -14.45
C LYS A 112 -1.06 17.70 -14.85
N PHE A 113 0.01 17.52 -15.63
CA PHE A 113 0.62 16.22 -15.85
C PHE A 113 1.83 16.03 -14.94
N TYR A 114 2.06 14.79 -14.55
CA TYR A 114 3.16 14.37 -13.71
C TYR A 114 3.83 13.15 -14.32
N THR A 115 5.15 13.05 -14.22
CA THR A 115 5.91 11.84 -14.58
C THR A 115 6.82 11.37 -13.44
N VAL A 116 6.87 10.07 -13.22
CA VAL A 116 7.83 9.42 -12.33
C VAL A 116 8.66 8.41 -13.13
N GLU A 117 9.97 8.46 -12.95
CA GLU A 117 10.91 7.44 -13.42
C GLU A 117 11.78 7.05 -12.23
N ALA A 118 11.52 5.88 -11.65
CA ALA A 118 12.14 5.52 -10.39
C ALA A 118 12.44 4.02 -10.27
N ALA A 119 13.49 3.70 -9.51
CA ALA A 119 13.73 2.34 -9.05
C ALA A 119 12.70 1.96 -7.97
N LEU A 120 12.27 0.71 -7.99
CA LEU A 120 11.45 0.09 -6.97
C LEU A 120 12.32 -0.74 -6.02
N PRO A 121 11.95 -0.87 -4.73
CA PRO A 121 12.67 -1.72 -3.79
C PRO A 121 12.34 -3.20 -4.05
N ALA A 122 12.94 -3.77 -5.10
CA ALA A 122 12.69 -5.13 -5.57
C ALA A 122 12.84 -6.19 -4.46
N ASP A 123 13.82 -6.04 -3.57
CA ASP A 123 14.02 -6.95 -2.44
C ASP A 123 12.83 -6.95 -1.47
N LYS A 124 12.24 -5.77 -1.21
CA LYS A 124 11.04 -5.67 -0.38
C LYS A 124 9.83 -6.29 -1.07
N ILE A 125 9.68 -6.09 -2.37
CA ILE A 125 8.61 -6.70 -3.17
C ILE A 125 8.70 -8.23 -3.08
N LEU A 126 9.89 -8.78 -3.32
CA LEU A 126 10.13 -10.23 -3.23
C LEU A 126 9.91 -10.75 -1.80
N ALA A 127 10.36 -10.03 -0.78
CA ALA A 127 10.18 -10.43 0.61
C ALA A 127 8.70 -10.47 1.01
N GLU A 128 7.89 -9.50 0.58
CA GLU A 128 6.45 -9.50 0.85
C GLU A 128 5.72 -10.64 0.11
N PHE A 129 6.05 -10.90 -1.16
CA PHE A 129 5.50 -12.05 -1.89
C PHE A 129 5.82 -13.38 -1.18
N LYS A 130 7.04 -13.54 -0.66
CA LYS A 130 7.46 -14.73 0.10
C LYS A 130 6.78 -14.86 1.46
N LYS A 131 6.59 -13.73 2.15
CA LYS A 131 5.96 -13.67 3.46
C LYS A 131 4.51 -14.16 3.40
N GLY A 132 3.77 -13.71 2.39
CA GLY A 132 2.36 -14.06 2.23
C GLY A 132 1.49 -13.69 3.44
N PHE A 133 0.33 -14.35 3.54
CA PHE A 133 -0.63 -14.19 4.63
C PHE A 133 -1.59 -15.39 4.69
N LEU A 134 -2.42 -15.47 5.72
CA LEU A 134 -3.46 -16.49 5.83
C LEU A 134 -4.79 -15.95 5.29
N ILE A 135 -5.57 -16.83 4.66
CA ILE A 135 -6.93 -16.54 4.20
C ILE A 135 -7.89 -17.63 4.67
N GLU A 136 -9.17 -17.28 4.77
CA GLU A 136 -10.23 -18.27 4.92
C GLU A 136 -10.35 -19.09 3.63
N SER A 137 -10.23 -20.41 3.75
CA SER A 137 -10.49 -21.36 2.66
C SER A 137 -11.98 -21.62 2.49
N ASN A 138 -12.36 -22.37 1.45
CA ASN A 138 -13.74 -22.85 1.28
C ASN A 138 -14.08 -24.06 2.16
N GLN A 139 -13.13 -24.57 2.95
CA GLN A 139 -13.35 -25.69 3.87
C GLN A 139 -13.71 -25.18 5.25
N LYS A 140 -14.58 -25.92 5.94
CA LYS A 140 -14.98 -25.63 7.31
C LYS A 140 -14.37 -26.64 8.27
N GLU A 141 -14.07 -26.19 9.47
CA GLU A 141 -13.59 -27.00 10.58
C GLU A 141 -14.30 -26.61 11.88
N ILE A 142 -14.33 -27.54 12.84
CA ILE A 142 -14.95 -27.29 14.14
C ILE A 142 -13.84 -26.95 15.14
N ILE A 143 -13.89 -25.74 15.69
CA ILE A 143 -13.00 -25.27 16.77
C ILE A 143 -13.89 -24.86 17.93
N ASP A 144 -13.64 -25.40 19.13
CA ASP A 144 -14.43 -25.14 20.34
C ASP A 144 -15.95 -25.31 20.19
N GLY A 145 -16.35 -26.28 19.36
CA GLY A 145 -17.77 -26.59 19.09
C GLY A 145 -18.47 -25.60 18.15
N GLN A 146 -17.73 -24.68 17.54
CA GLN A 146 -18.23 -23.75 16.52
C GLN A 146 -17.61 -24.05 15.16
N GLU A 147 -18.36 -23.78 14.10
CA GLU A 147 -17.90 -23.96 12.73
C GLU A 147 -17.14 -22.71 12.25
N HIS A 148 -15.91 -22.91 11.81
CA HIS A 148 -15.01 -21.88 11.31
C HIS A 148 -14.55 -22.24 9.90
N TYR A 149 -14.20 -21.23 9.10
CA TYR A 149 -13.43 -21.48 7.89
C TYR A 149 -12.00 -21.86 8.26
N LYS A 150 -11.51 -22.93 7.64
CA LYS A 150 -10.13 -23.34 7.80
C LYS A 150 -9.21 -22.29 7.18
N MET A 151 -8.16 -21.91 7.90
CA MET A 151 -7.16 -20.96 7.41
C MET A 151 -6.13 -21.64 6.51
N GLU A 152 -5.80 -21.04 5.37
CA GLU A 152 -4.76 -21.52 4.45
C GLU A 152 -3.77 -20.43 4.03
N PRO A 153 -2.49 -20.77 3.76
CA PRO A 153 -1.51 -19.81 3.25
C PRO A 153 -1.88 -19.29 1.85
N SER A 154 -1.66 -17.99 1.64
CA SER A 154 -1.83 -17.30 0.37
C SER A 154 -0.78 -16.18 0.24
N THR A 155 -0.77 -15.48 -0.88
CA THR A 155 0.12 -14.34 -1.11
C THR A 155 -0.53 -13.28 -2.00
N TYR A 156 0.16 -12.17 -2.18
CA TYR A 156 -0.27 -11.05 -2.99
C TYR A 156 -0.39 -11.45 -4.47
N ASP A 157 -1.39 -10.89 -5.13
CA ASP A 157 -1.74 -11.18 -6.52
C ASP A 157 -1.90 -9.92 -7.38
N VAL A 158 -1.68 -8.74 -6.80
CA VAL A 158 -1.74 -7.44 -7.51
C VAL A 158 -0.64 -6.50 -7.04
N LEU A 159 0.06 -5.88 -7.98
CA LEU A 159 0.82 -4.65 -7.74
C LEU A 159 -0.01 -3.46 -8.16
N THR A 160 -0.30 -2.57 -7.22
CA THR A 160 -1.11 -1.37 -7.47
C THR A 160 -0.23 -0.13 -7.37
N VAL A 161 -0.29 0.73 -8.38
CA VAL A 161 0.32 2.07 -8.37
C VAL A 161 -0.77 3.11 -8.12
N GLY A 162 -0.73 3.77 -6.97
CA GLY A 162 -1.61 4.89 -6.65
C GLY A 162 -1.00 6.19 -7.12
N ALA A 163 -1.75 6.95 -7.91
CA ALA A 163 -1.39 8.28 -8.33
C ALA A 163 -2.34 9.30 -7.70
N ALA A 164 -1.79 10.33 -7.08
CA ALA A 164 -2.55 11.39 -6.43
C ALA A 164 -1.99 12.78 -6.79
N PRO A 165 -2.76 13.85 -6.53
CA PRO A 165 -2.28 15.21 -6.68
C PRO A 165 -0.95 15.50 -5.98
N GLY A 166 -0.22 16.49 -6.52
CA GLY A 166 1.09 16.91 -6.05
C GLY A 166 2.21 15.94 -6.43
N GLY A 167 2.01 15.11 -7.44
CA GLY A 167 2.99 14.11 -7.86
C GLY A 167 3.18 12.96 -6.87
N CYS A 168 2.20 12.70 -6.00
CA CYS A 168 2.30 11.63 -5.01
C CYS A 168 2.03 10.27 -5.64
N ILE A 169 3.03 9.38 -5.60
CA ILE A 169 2.90 7.99 -6.00
C ILE A 169 3.11 7.09 -4.79
N VAL A 170 2.23 6.12 -4.60
CA VAL A 170 2.40 5.05 -3.61
C VAL A 170 2.21 3.72 -4.32
N VAL A 171 3.10 2.76 -4.06
CA VAL A 171 3.03 1.41 -4.63
C VAL A 171 2.68 0.43 -3.53
N TRP A 172 1.71 -0.44 -3.78
CA TRP A 172 1.31 -1.51 -2.86
C TRP A 172 1.37 -2.87 -3.54
N LEU A 173 1.59 -3.90 -2.74
CA LEU A 173 1.13 -5.24 -3.06
C LEU A 173 -0.21 -5.48 -2.39
N SER A 174 -1.13 -6.10 -3.13
CA SER A 174 -2.47 -6.40 -2.66
C SER A 174 -2.80 -7.87 -2.95
N GLY A 175 -3.51 -8.49 -2.03
CA GLY A 175 -3.94 -9.88 -2.01
C GLY A 175 -5.30 -9.97 -1.33
N ASN A 176 -5.88 -11.15 -1.16
CA ASN A 176 -7.20 -11.31 -0.53
C ASN A 176 -7.26 -10.59 0.84
N HIS A 177 -7.98 -9.47 0.94
CA HIS A 177 -8.07 -8.59 2.12
C HIS A 177 -6.76 -8.04 2.72
N HIS A 178 -5.61 -8.31 2.10
CA HIS A 178 -4.30 -7.86 2.57
C HIS A 178 -3.69 -6.88 1.58
N ARG A 179 -3.20 -5.75 2.07
CA ARG A 179 -2.55 -4.73 1.23
C ARG A 179 -1.46 -4.03 2.01
N THR A 180 -0.25 -4.03 1.44
CA THR A 180 0.97 -3.55 2.10
C THR A 180 1.66 -2.51 1.23
N GLU A 181 2.03 -1.38 1.83
CA GLU A 181 2.79 -0.32 1.15
C GLU A 181 4.22 -0.79 0.90
N ILE A 182 4.62 -0.77 -0.37
CA ILE A 182 5.99 -1.08 -0.81
C ILE A 182 6.85 0.18 -0.71
N CYS A 183 6.42 1.27 -1.35
CA CYS A 183 7.16 2.52 -1.33
C CYS A 183 6.29 3.72 -1.69
N ARG A 184 6.81 4.91 -1.37
CA ARG A 184 6.31 6.21 -1.82
C ARG A 184 7.35 6.85 -2.73
N LEU A 185 6.93 7.31 -3.91
CA LEU A 185 7.77 7.95 -4.93
C LEU A 185 7.21 9.32 -5.30
N GLN A 186 8.06 10.27 -5.67
CA GLN A 186 7.65 11.62 -6.06
C GLN A 186 7.79 11.81 -7.58
N ALA A 187 6.66 12.06 -8.24
CA ALA A 187 6.62 12.46 -9.63
C ALA A 187 6.91 13.96 -9.78
N LYS A 188 7.43 14.34 -10.95
CA LYS A 188 7.70 15.74 -11.31
C LYS A 188 6.65 16.22 -12.29
N GLU A 189 6.26 17.48 -12.17
CA GLU A 189 5.38 18.13 -13.14
C GLU A 189 6.03 18.08 -14.53
N VAL A 190 5.23 17.78 -15.55
CA VAL A 190 5.66 17.74 -16.95
C VAL A 190 4.57 18.35 -17.82
N PHE A 191 4.94 18.81 -19.02
CA PHE A 191 3.98 19.20 -20.04
C PHE A 191 3.70 18.03 -20.98
N VAL A 192 2.43 17.75 -21.24
CA VAL A 192 1.96 16.83 -22.28
C VAL A 192 0.96 17.59 -23.14
N ASP A 193 1.20 17.68 -24.44
CA ASP A 193 0.21 18.28 -25.34
C ASP A 193 -1.04 17.40 -25.34
N ARG A 194 -2.21 18.02 -25.22
CA ARG A 194 -3.47 17.29 -25.18
C ARG A 194 -3.68 16.37 -26.39
N ASN A 195 -3.13 16.72 -27.56
CA ASN A 195 -3.24 15.90 -28.76
C ASN A 195 -2.38 14.63 -28.68
N ASP A 196 -1.34 14.63 -27.83
CA ASP A 196 -0.59 13.43 -27.49
C ASP A 196 -1.32 12.58 -26.43
N PHE A 197 -2.21 13.20 -25.64
CA PHE A 197 -2.97 12.52 -24.60
C PHE A 197 -4.26 11.84 -25.09
N TYR A 198 -5.06 12.53 -25.90
CA TYR A 198 -6.35 12.04 -26.38
C TYR A 198 -6.73 12.60 -27.76
N ASP A 199 -7.61 11.88 -28.46
CA ASP A 199 -8.20 12.36 -29.71
C ASP A 199 -9.02 13.62 -29.45
N ASN A 200 -8.62 14.73 -30.07
CA ASN A 200 -9.21 16.05 -29.85
C ASN A 200 -10.06 16.53 -31.05
N PRO A 201 -11.18 15.86 -31.39
CA PRO A 201 -11.98 16.20 -32.58
C PRO A 201 -12.66 17.56 -32.47
N HIS A 202 -12.91 18.05 -31.25
CA HIS A 202 -13.51 19.36 -30.99
C HIS A 202 -12.49 20.51 -30.99
N GLN A 203 -11.22 20.23 -31.35
CA GLN A 203 -10.15 21.23 -31.42
C GLN A 203 -10.06 22.11 -30.15
N ARG A 204 -10.30 21.51 -28.98
CA ARG A 204 -10.17 22.23 -27.69
C ARG A 204 -8.76 22.82 -27.59
N THR A 205 -8.59 23.89 -26.84
CA THR A 205 -7.26 24.38 -26.43
C THR A 205 -6.72 23.52 -25.28
N GLN A 206 -5.45 23.68 -24.90
CA GLN A 206 -4.88 23.02 -23.71
C GLN A 206 -5.69 23.34 -22.44
N GLN A 207 -6.01 24.62 -22.24
CA GLN A 207 -6.81 25.06 -21.11
C GLN A 207 -8.24 24.49 -21.19
N GLY A 208 -8.86 24.52 -22.37
CA GLY A 208 -10.21 23.99 -22.57
C GLY A 208 -10.33 22.49 -22.31
N PHE A 209 -9.29 21.72 -22.63
CA PHE A 209 -9.18 20.30 -22.23
C PHE A 209 -9.22 20.16 -20.71
N PHE A 210 -8.34 20.87 -20.00
CA PHE A 210 -8.25 20.79 -18.55
C PHE A 210 -9.54 21.26 -17.85
N ASP A 211 -10.15 22.34 -18.32
CA ASP A 211 -11.41 22.86 -17.78
C ASP A 211 -12.54 21.83 -17.95
N THR A 212 -12.67 21.28 -19.16
CA THR A 212 -13.69 20.26 -19.46
C THR A 212 -13.49 19.01 -18.58
N MET A 213 -12.27 18.50 -18.48
CA MET A 213 -12.01 17.28 -17.70
C MET A 213 -12.09 17.52 -16.20
N TYR A 214 -11.70 18.70 -15.71
CA TYR A 214 -11.92 19.09 -14.32
C TYR A 214 -13.41 19.08 -13.97
N ASP A 215 -14.25 19.64 -14.85
CA ASP A 215 -15.70 19.69 -14.63
C ASP A 215 -16.36 18.31 -14.65
N ILE A 216 -15.89 17.41 -15.52
CA ILE A 216 -16.41 16.04 -15.65
C ILE A 216 -15.92 15.13 -14.51
N ALA A 217 -14.62 15.15 -14.22
CA ALA A 217 -13.99 14.14 -13.37
C ALA A 217 -14.03 14.50 -11.88
N VAL A 218 -13.87 15.77 -11.52
CA VAL A 218 -13.77 16.17 -10.11
C VAL A 218 -15.18 16.32 -9.50
N PRO A 219 -15.48 15.70 -8.34
CA PRO A 219 -16.79 15.86 -7.69
C PRO A 219 -17.06 17.31 -7.25
N ASP A 220 -18.32 17.78 -7.34
CA ASP A 220 -18.68 19.16 -7.01
C ASP A 220 -18.39 19.57 -5.56
N SER A 221 -18.51 18.61 -4.62
CA SER A 221 -18.12 18.81 -3.22
C SER A 221 -16.62 19.13 -3.11
N ILE A 222 -15.78 18.45 -3.88
CA ILE A 222 -14.34 18.66 -3.92
C ILE A 222 -14.00 19.96 -4.66
N LYS A 223 -14.70 20.30 -5.75
CA LYS A 223 -14.54 21.60 -6.41
C LYS A 223 -14.79 22.77 -5.44
N THR A 224 -15.82 22.63 -4.59
CA THR A 224 -16.15 23.63 -3.56
C THR A 224 -15.05 23.70 -2.50
N GLU A 225 -14.54 22.57 -2.04
CA GLU A 225 -13.45 22.53 -1.07
C GLU A 225 -12.16 23.13 -1.61
N ILE A 226 -11.77 22.79 -2.85
CA ILE A 226 -10.59 23.35 -3.51
C ILE A 226 -10.70 24.88 -3.60
N LYS A 227 -11.87 25.43 -3.93
CA LYS A 227 -12.09 26.90 -3.95
C LYS A 227 -11.90 27.55 -2.58
N GLN A 228 -12.25 26.85 -1.50
CA GLN A 228 -12.19 27.40 -0.14
C GLN A 228 -10.83 27.22 0.53
N LYS A 229 -10.17 26.08 0.31
CA LYS A 229 -8.99 25.64 1.08
C LYS A 229 -7.78 25.32 0.20
N GLY A 230 -7.94 25.32 -1.12
CA GLY A 230 -6.94 24.81 -2.04
C GLY A 230 -6.91 23.28 -2.09
N ILE A 231 -5.97 22.77 -2.90
CA ILE A 231 -5.73 21.33 -3.05
C ILE A 231 -4.96 20.84 -1.81
N PRO A 232 -5.34 19.70 -1.21
CA PRO A 232 -4.76 19.25 0.05
C PRO A 232 -3.40 18.57 -0.18
N TYR A 233 -2.41 19.33 -0.61
CA TYR A 233 -1.04 18.84 -0.77
C TYR A 233 -0.50 18.26 0.53
N GLY A 234 0.15 17.09 0.43
CA GLY A 234 0.71 16.37 1.58
C GLY A 234 -0.29 15.51 2.36
N LEU A 235 -1.59 15.54 2.05
CA LEU A 235 -2.60 14.72 2.74
C LEU A 235 -2.29 13.22 2.70
N TRP A 236 -1.92 12.69 1.52
CA TRP A 236 -1.56 11.28 1.39
C TRP A 236 -0.30 10.90 2.16
N ASP A 237 0.64 11.84 2.34
CA ASP A 237 1.81 11.61 3.19
C ASP A 237 1.42 11.60 4.68
N GLN A 238 0.45 12.41 5.10
CA GLN A 238 -0.08 12.37 6.46
C GLN A 238 -0.78 11.04 6.78
N TYR A 239 -1.50 10.45 5.82
CA TYR A 239 -2.14 9.15 6.00
C TYR A 239 -1.16 8.02 6.28
N ARG A 240 0.08 8.12 5.79
CA ARG A 240 1.13 7.12 5.98
C ARG A 240 1.70 7.11 7.39
N GLU A 241 1.41 8.14 8.20
CA GLU A 241 1.87 8.22 9.57
C GLU A 241 1.40 7.00 10.38
N LYS A 242 2.33 6.41 11.13
CA LYS A 242 2.10 5.18 11.90
C LYS A 242 1.95 5.45 13.38
N TYR A 243 0.97 4.77 13.96
CA TYR A 243 0.58 4.81 15.36
C TYR A 243 0.56 3.39 15.90
N LYS A 244 0.96 3.20 17.15
CA LYS A 244 0.84 1.92 17.83
C LYS A 244 -0.53 1.85 18.49
N TYR A 245 -1.46 1.06 17.97
CA TYR A 245 -2.82 0.97 18.52
C TYR A 245 -3.46 -0.41 18.35
N ARG A 246 -4.59 -0.62 19.03
CA ARG A 246 -5.47 -1.79 18.87
C ARG A 246 -6.93 -1.39 19.01
N PHE A 247 -7.84 -2.28 18.62
CA PHE A 247 -9.26 -2.14 18.89
C PHE A 247 -9.61 -2.84 20.21
N VAL A 248 -10.51 -2.25 21.00
CA VAL A 248 -10.93 -2.80 22.30
C VAL A 248 -12.45 -2.74 22.42
N LEU A 249 -13.09 -3.89 22.58
CA LEU A 249 -14.50 -3.97 22.92
C LEU A 249 -14.68 -3.75 24.44
N LYS A 250 -15.55 -2.82 24.81
CA LYS A 250 -16.09 -2.67 26.17
C LYS A 250 -17.54 -3.16 26.18
N SER A 251 -17.73 -4.47 26.27
CA SER A 251 -19.04 -5.12 26.25
C SER A 251 -19.76 -5.04 27.61
N TYR A 252 -21.08 -5.16 27.59
CA TYR A 252 -21.89 -5.41 28.80
C TYR A 252 -21.84 -6.87 29.25
N ASP A 253 -21.50 -7.80 28.34
CA ASP A 253 -21.25 -9.20 28.66
C ASP A 253 -19.75 -9.48 28.57
N GLU A 254 -19.14 -9.81 29.70
CA GLU A 254 -17.70 -10.12 29.81
C GLU A 254 -17.29 -11.35 28.98
N LYS A 255 -18.25 -12.18 28.55
CA LYS A 255 -17.99 -13.32 27.66
C LYS A 255 -17.87 -12.93 26.19
N ASP A 256 -18.21 -11.69 25.83
CA ASP A 256 -18.12 -11.16 24.47
C ASP A 256 -16.82 -10.38 24.30
N TYR A 257 -16.11 -10.69 23.22
CA TYR A 257 -14.78 -10.17 22.95
C TYR A 257 -14.51 -10.15 21.45
N LEU A 258 -13.50 -9.37 21.03
CA LEU A 258 -13.06 -9.30 19.65
C LEU A 258 -12.37 -10.62 19.25
N THR A 259 -12.89 -11.26 18.20
CA THR A 259 -12.39 -12.53 17.66
C THR A 259 -11.59 -12.34 16.38
N GLY A 260 -11.81 -11.25 15.66
CA GLY A 260 -11.17 -10.96 14.40
C GLY A 260 -11.48 -9.55 13.90
N TYR A 261 -10.87 -9.16 12.78
CA TYR A 261 -11.25 -7.96 12.07
C TYR A 261 -10.85 -8.00 10.59
N TYR A 262 -11.44 -7.13 9.78
CA TYR A 262 -10.89 -6.65 8.51
C TYR A 262 -10.80 -5.12 8.56
N ILE A 263 -9.57 -4.58 8.49
CA ILE A 263 -9.31 -3.15 8.56
C ILE A 263 -8.75 -2.66 7.23
N ILE A 264 -9.30 -1.54 6.74
CA ILE A 264 -8.75 -0.76 5.64
C ILE A 264 -8.34 0.61 6.20
N ASN A 265 -7.12 1.04 5.92
CA ASN A 265 -6.57 2.32 6.37
C ASN A 265 -6.61 3.40 5.29
N TYR A 266 -6.55 4.66 5.73
CA TYR A 266 -6.50 5.81 4.80
C TYR A 266 -5.25 5.86 3.92
N ASN A 267 -4.13 5.25 4.33
CA ASN A 267 -2.95 5.12 3.47
C ASN A 267 -3.11 4.02 2.40
N GLY A 268 -4.23 3.32 2.37
CA GLY A 268 -4.51 2.25 1.41
C GLY A 268 -4.09 0.85 1.87
N GLU A 269 -3.37 0.70 2.98
CA GLU A 269 -3.07 -0.63 3.52
C GLU A 269 -4.30 -1.28 4.14
N SER A 270 -4.32 -2.62 4.14
CA SER A 270 -5.39 -3.40 4.76
C SER A 270 -4.85 -4.69 5.38
N ASN A 271 -5.51 -5.13 6.45
CA ASN A 271 -5.15 -6.35 7.16
C ASN A 271 -6.42 -7.10 7.59
N PHE A 272 -6.38 -8.42 7.54
CA PHE A 272 -7.46 -9.30 7.96
C PHE A 272 -6.95 -10.35 8.94
N ILE A 273 -7.63 -10.47 10.06
CA ILE A 273 -7.37 -11.49 11.08
C ILE A 273 -8.69 -12.17 11.38
N ALA A 274 -8.78 -13.47 11.07
CA ALA A 274 -9.96 -14.29 11.35
C ALA A 274 -9.72 -15.17 12.57
N TYR A 275 -10.70 -15.21 13.49
CA TYR A 275 -10.77 -16.17 14.59
C TYR A 275 -9.51 -16.27 15.48
N ASN A 276 -8.79 -15.16 15.67
CA ASN A 276 -7.58 -15.11 16.49
C ASN A 276 -7.65 -13.98 17.55
N PRO A 277 -8.34 -14.22 18.69
CA PRO A 277 -8.47 -13.25 19.78
C PRO A 277 -7.11 -12.82 20.37
N GLN A 278 -6.11 -13.71 20.34
CA GLN A 278 -4.79 -13.43 20.89
C GLN A 278 -4.03 -12.41 20.04
N GLU A 279 -4.15 -12.52 18.71
CA GLU A 279 -3.48 -11.62 17.77
C GLU A 279 -4.17 -10.25 17.75
N VAL A 280 -5.50 -10.19 17.65
CA VAL A 280 -6.24 -8.91 17.64
C VAL A 280 -6.13 -8.13 18.96
N ALA A 281 -5.79 -8.80 20.07
CA ALA A 281 -5.55 -8.14 21.36
C ALA A 281 -4.18 -7.43 21.40
N GLN A 282 -3.27 -7.69 20.46
CA GLN A 282 -1.94 -7.08 20.43
C GLN A 282 -1.99 -5.65 19.90
N TYR A 283 -1.02 -4.84 20.32
CA TYR A 283 -0.84 -3.52 19.74
C TYR A 283 -0.03 -3.63 18.45
N GLU A 284 -0.58 -3.07 17.38
CA GLU A 284 0.03 -3.07 16.07
C GLU A 284 0.45 -1.66 15.66
N LYS A 285 1.50 -1.56 14.84
CA LYS A 285 1.94 -0.29 14.27
C LYS A 285 1.26 -0.10 12.92
N SER A 286 0.19 0.70 12.91
CA SER A 286 -0.66 0.89 11.73
C SER A 286 -1.01 2.37 11.53
N SER A 287 -1.52 2.69 10.35
CA SER A 287 -2.03 4.04 10.02
C SER A 287 -3.47 4.18 10.48
N ILE A 288 -4.02 5.39 10.43
CA ILE A 288 -5.41 5.61 10.85
C ILE A 288 -6.40 4.78 10.01
N PRO A 289 -7.39 4.13 10.64
CA PRO A 289 -8.39 3.33 9.94
C PRO A 289 -9.36 4.21 9.15
N TYR A 290 -9.73 3.75 7.96
CA TYR A 290 -10.82 4.27 7.14
C TYR A 290 -12.10 3.46 7.38
N ASN A 291 -11.99 2.13 7.30
CA ASN A 291 -13.09 1.20 7.49
C ASN A 291 -12.62 0.05 8.39
N ALA A 292 -13.44 -0.32 9.37
CA ALA A 292 -13.18 -1.42 10.28
C ALA A 292 -14.40 -2.33 10.36
N ASN A 293 -14.26 -3.56 9.85
CA ASN A 293 -15.16 -4.66 10.15
C ASN A 293 -14.60 -5.39 11.36
N LEU A 294 -15.31 -5.35 12.48
CA LEU A 294 -14.87 -5.94 13.74
C LEU A 294 -15.77 -7.13 14.05
N TYR A 295 -15.16 -8.31 14.17
CA TYR A 295 -15.86 -9.54 14.50
C TYR A 295 -15.74 -9.77 16.00
N PHE A 296 -16.88 -9.87 16.68
CA PHE A 296 -16.96 -10.25 18.08
C PHE A 296 -17.48 -11.69 18.19
N LYS A 297 -17.50 -12.23 19.40
CA LYS A 297 -18.00 -13.59 19.62
C LYS A 297 -19.47 -13.74 19.26
N LYS A 298 -20.27 -12.71 19.48
CA LYS A 298 -21.74 -12.76 19.30
C LYS A 298 -22.24 -12.14 18.00
N TYR A 299 -21.57 -11.10 17.53
CA TYR A 299 -22.00 -10.27 16.40
C TYR A 299 -20.78 -9.63 15.74
N PHE A 300 -20.99 -8.91 14.65
CA PHE A 300 -19.96 -8.07 14.06
C PHE A 300 -20.53 -6.70 13.72
N THR A 301 -19.64 -5.73 13.57
CA THR A 301 -20.00 -4.36 13.19
C THR A 301 -19.03 -3.81 12.16
N GLU A 302 -19.53 -2.93 11.30
CA GLU A 302 -18.72 -2.17 10.35
C GLU A 302 -18.77 -0.69 10.72
N ILE A 303 -17.59 -0.08 10.83
CA ILE A 303 -17.43 1.33 11.20
C ILE A 303 -16.60 2.03 10.12
N VAL A 304 -17.14 3.12 9.57
CA VAL A 304 -16.42 4.04 8.69
C VAL A 304 -16.03 5.29 9.49
N PHE A 305 -14.75 5.62 9.46
CA PHE A 305 -14.19 6.77 10.17
C PHE A 305 -14.12 8.01 9.29
N ASN A 306 -13.88 9.18 9.89
CA ASN A 306 -13.53 10.41 9.19
C ASN A 306 -12.03 10.70 9.33
N ASP A 307 -11.36 10.84 8.20
CA ASP A 307 -9.94 11.17 8.04
C ASP A 307 -9.48 12.33 8.93
N ARG A 308 -10.16 13.48 8.86
CA ARG A 308 -9.77 14.70 9.57
C ARG A 308 -9.89 14.55 11.07
N GLU A 309 -10.99 13.98 11.54
CA GLU A 309 -11.15 13.71 12.97
C GLU A 309 -10.10 12.70 13.45
N MET A 310 -9.85 11.64 12.69
CA MET A 310 -8.84 10.64 13.03
C MET A 310 -7.43 11.23 13.09
N LEU A 311 -7.00 11.98 12.06
CA LEU A 311 -5.71 12.68 12.05
C LEU A 311 -5.58 13.65 13.22
N GLN A 312 -6.63 14.41 13.52
CA GLN A 312 -6.63 15.35 14.63
C GLN A 312 -6.50 14.64 15.99
N VAL A 313 -7.32 13.61 16.23
CA VAL A 313 -7.36 12.90 17.51
C VAL A 313 -6.09 12.08 17.73
N PHE A 314 -5.68 11.28 16.75
CA PHE A 314 -4.45 10.48 16.84
C PHE A 314 -3.21 11.38 16.94
N GLY A 315 -3.15 12.44 16.14
CA GLY A 315 -2.06 13.42 16.18
C GLY A 315 -1.96 14.12 17.54
N LYS A 316 -3.08 14.58 18.10
CA LYS A 316 -3.13 15.20 19.44
C LYS A 316 -2.62 14.24 20.52
N LEU A 317 -3.13 13.01 20.53
CA LEU A 317 -2.76 12.02 21.55
C LEU A 317 -1.29 11.61 21.41
N LYS A 318 -0.78 11.43 20.19
CA LYS A 318 0.63 11.12 19.93
C LYS A 318 1.55 12.27 20.36
N ALA A 319 1.20 13.52 20.07
CA ALA A 319 1.99 14.67 20.48
C ALA A 319 2.10 14.79 22.01
N LYS A 320 1.02 14.45 22.72
CA LYS A 320 0.98 14.49 24.20
C LYS A 320 1.62 13.25 24.85
N TYR A 321 1.49 12.08 24.23
CA TYR A 321 1.96 10.79 24.76
C TYR A 321 2.72 9.98 23.69
N PRO A 322 3.91 10.42 23.24
CA PRO A 322 4.59 9.88 22.04
C PRO A 322 4.91 8.39 22.12
N GLU A 323 5.23 7.88 23.29
CA GLU A 323 5.62 6.47 23.52
C GLU A 323 4.47 5.57 23.99
N LYS A 324 3.28 6.13 24.19
CA LYS A 324 2.14 5.36 24.71
C LYS A 324 1.27 4.86 23.56
N PRO A 325 0.87 3.58 23.58
CA PRO A 325 -0.04 3.08 22.57
C PRO A 325 -1.44 3.67 22.74
N LEU A 326 -2.21 3.67 21.66
CA LEU A 326 -3.60 4.11 21.64
C LEU A 326 -4.54 2.90 21.65
N GLU A 327 -5.77 3.11 22.09
CA GLU A 327 -6.85 2.13 21.99
C GLU A 327 -8.03 2.80 21.30
N VAL A 328 -8.51 2.20 20.20
CA VAL A 328 -9.81 2.55 19.63
C VAL A 328 -10.84 1.71 20.34
N VAL A 329 -11.59 2.34 21.23
CA VAL A 329 -12.52 1.67 22.13
C VAL A 329 -13.93 1.70 21.53
N ILE A 330 -14.53 0.53 21.43
CA ILE A 330 -15.90 0.30 20.93
C ILE A 330 -16.78 -0.03 22.13
N LYS A 331 -17.80 0.80 22.36
CA LYS A 331 -18.80 0.61 23.40
C LYS A 331 -20.17 0.40 22.76
N PRO A 332 -20.75 -0.80 22.78
CA PRO A 332 -22.11 -1.01 22.32
C PRO A 332 -23.12 -0.13 23.05
N THR A 333 -24.11 0.38 22.34
CA THR A 333 -25.28 1.02 22.94
C THR A 333 -26.22 -0.04 23.52
N PHE A 334 -27.17 0.40 24.35
CA PHE A 334 -28.24 -0.47 24.83
C PHE A 334 -28.98 -1.09 23.62
N MET A 335 -29.22 -2.41 23.66
CA MET A 335 -29.75 -3.23 22.55
C MET A 335 -28.81 -3.53 21.37
N TYR A 336 -27.53 -3.12 21.42
CA TYR A 336 -26.52 -3.43 20.39
C TYR A 336 -26.89 -2.97 18.97
N ASP A 337 -27.63 -1.86 18.84
CA ASP A 337 -28.05 -1.28 17.55
C ASP A 337 -27.08 -0.22 16.99
N ASP A 338 -26.23 0.35 17.85
CA ASP A 338 -25.21 1.35 17.54
C ASP A 338 -23.96 1.12 18.42
N MET A 339 -22.90 1.85 18.12
CA MET A 339 -21.63 1.78 18.83
C MET A 339 -21.14 3.20 19.14
N LYS A 340 -20.73 3.44 20.39
CA LYS A 340 -19.99 4.64 20.78
C LYS A 340 -18.49 4.39 20.67
N ILE A 341 -17.82 5.23 19.89
CA ILE A 341 -16.40 5.08 19.59
C ILE A 341 -15.62 6.21 20.25
N LEU A 342 -14.52 5.85 20.90
CA LEU A 342 -13.56 6.82 21.44
C LEU A 342 -12.14 6.33 21.24
N VAL A 343 -11.19 7.26 21.28
CA VAL A 343 -9.76 6.95 21.27
C VAL A 343 -9.20 7.22 22.66
N LYS A 344 -8.58 6.22 23.25
CA LYS A 344 -7.94 6.30 24.56
C LYS A 344 -6.43 6.26 24.42
N CYS A 345 -5.74 7.08 25.19
CA CYS A 345 -4.30 6.96 25.40
C CYS A 345 -3.96 7.38 26.84
N ALA A 346 -3.23 6.53 27.57
CA ALA A 346 -2.99 6.71 29.00
C ALA A 346 -4.31 6.95 29.78
N THR A 347 -4.48 8.12 30.40
CA THR A 347 -5.68 8.50 31.15
C THR A 347 -6.68 9.34 30.35
N GLU A 348 -6.35 9.73 29.11
CA GLU A 348 -7.20 10.58 28.27
C GLU A 348 -8.06 9.72 27.36
N GLU A 349 -9.37 9.99 27.36
CA GLU A 349 -10.36 9.41 26.43
C GLU A 349 -10.94 10.56 25.60
N ILE A 350 -10.88 10.45 24.27
CA ILE A 350 -11.47 11.43 23.34
C ILE A 350 -12.58 10.73 22.55
N PRO A 351 -13.86 11.05 22.80
CA PRO A 351 -14.96 10.55 21.97
C PRO A 351 -14.82 11.02 20.53
N LEU A 352 -15.08 10.12 19.58
CA LEU A 352 -15.22 10.49 18.18
C LEU A 352 -16.65 10.98 17.93
N THR A 353 -16.82 11.89 16.98
CA THR A 353 -18.10 12.51 16.63
C THR A 353 -18.42 12.39 15.14
N LYS A 354 -17.43 12.06 14.31
CA LYS A 354 -17.51 11.93 12.86
C LYS A 354 -17.11 10.50 12.45
N TYR A 355 -17.97 9.56 12.81
CA TYR A 355 -17.91 8.19 12.33
C TYR A 355 -19.31 7.72 11.95
N LYS A 356 -19.39 6.65 11.17
CA LYS A 356 -20.64 6.00 10.79
C LYS A 356 -20.55 4.53 11.14
N VAL A 357 -21.41 4.06 12.04
CA VAL A 357 -21.71 2.63 12.18
C VAL A 357 -22.59 2.26 10.99
N VAL A 358 -22.08 1.41 10.10
CA VAL A 358 -22.81 0.98 8.91
C VAL A 358 -23.89 -0.03 9.30
N GLY A 359 -23.57 -0.91 10.25
CA GLY A 359 -24.52 -1.82 10.85
C GLY A 359 -23.91 -2.66 11.96
N VAL A 360 -24.80 -3.36 12.65
CA VAL A 360 -24.49 -4.42 13.61
C VAL A 360 -25.28 -5.63 13.18
N TRP A 361 -24.61 -6.76 12.99
CA TRP A 361 -25.21 -7.97 12.44
C TRP A 361 -24.76 -9.19 13.22
N GLY A 362 -25.65 -10.18 13.30
CA GLY A 362 -25.47 -11.33 14.18
C GLY A 362 -25.94 -11.02 15.60
N GLY A 363 -26.33 -12.08 16.30
CA GLY A 363 -27.02 -12.05 17.60
C GLY A 363 -27.72 -13.36 17.84
#